data_AF-A0A7Z0LMV7-F1
#
_entry.id   AF-A0A7Z0LMV7-F1
#
_cell.length_a   1.000
_cell.length_b   1.000
_cell.length_c   1.000
_cell.angle_alpha   90.00
_cell.angle_beta   90.00
_cell.angle_gamma   90.00
#
_symmetry.space_group_name_H-M   'P 1'
#
loop_
_entity.id
_entity.type
_entity.pdbx_description
1 polymer ?
#
loop_
_entity_poly.entity_id
_entity_poly.type
_entity_poly.pdbx_seq_one_letter_code
_entity_poly.pdbx_strand_id
1 'polypeptide(L)'
;MAPGDTLNALLQQLGVNAETRTQASTSLAERFDPRRLRPGDRLTVTSLTTGQPVSVAIERESGIQYVVTLGERPSTRIVPPRLDTRTLGREVDIETSLYAALAAEGIPTRFAMDLEVLLGGLMDTARDISGAERLQLLWEEDRREDGTRVGPPRLTYMGLADPSARLEMVWPKDQRAAVMLFKDGSLVETKRFPVLGARLTSAFGNRRHPVYGGVRRHDGVDLAAPRGTTVMATAPGRVSFVGRRGGYGRVVEVEHEMGTLSRYTHLSRFASGLSVGDAINAGDTLGEVGASGLTTGPNLHYEVRVGDRPVDPLEEGQRIILGESPTPQDYRSALFEARGRLKKAIGTSGLVALDNR
;
A
#
# COMPACT_ATOMS: atom_id res chain seq x y z
N MET A 1 -5.29 1.91 -25.31
CA MET A 1 -6.56 2.67 -25.34
C MET A 1 -6.30 4.13 -24.94
N ALA A 2 -7.05 5.07 -25.49
CA ALA A 2 -6.99 6.52 -25.25
C ALA A 2 -8.18 7.01 -24.41
N PRO A 3 -8.13 8.24 -23.85
CA PRO A 3 -9.26 8.82 -23.13
C PRO A 3 -10.52 8.91 -24.00
N GLY A 4 -11.66 8.40 -23.50
CA GLY A 4 -12.95 8.43 -24.20
C GLY A 4 -13.28 7.19 -25.03
N ASP A 5 -12.33 6.26 -25.19
CA ASP A 5 -12.60 5.00 -25.88
C ASP A 5 -13.64 4.15 -25.14
N THR A 6 -14.54 3.53 -25.90
CA THR A 6 -15.47 2.52 -25.38
C THR A 6 -15.10 1.14 -25.92
N LEU A 7 -15.37 0.09 -25.14
CA LEU A 7 -15.14 -1.29 -25.59
C LEU A 7 -15.81 -1.57 -26.93
N ASN A 8 -17.04 -1.10 -27.11
CA ASN A 8 -17.80 -1.31 -28.34
C ASN A 8 -17.15 -0.64 -29.56
N ALA A 9 -16.64 0.58 -29.41
CA ALA A 9 -15.94 1.30 -30.48
C ALA A 9 -14.60 0.64 -30.83
N LEU A 10 -13.84 0.23 -29.81
CA LEU A 10 -12.56 -0.45 -30.00
C LEU A 10 -12.71 -1.80 -30.71
N LEU A 11 -13.67 -2.62 -30.30
CA LEU A 11 -13.95 -3.89 -30.97
C LEU A 11 -14.42 -3.67 -32.43
N GLN A 12 -15.13 -2.57 -32.70
CA GLN A 12 -15.53 -2.23 -34.07
C GLN A 12 -14.33 -1.91 -34.95
N GLN A 13 -13.38 -1.13 -34.43
CA GLN A 13 -12.13 -0.79 -35.12
C GLN A 13 -11.29 -2.05 -35.39
N LEU A 14 -11.38 -3.05 -34.53
CA LEU A 14 -10.75 -4.37 -34.71
C LEU A 14 -11.55 -5.32 -35.63
N GLY A 15 -12.60 -4.83 -36.31
CA GLY A 15 -13.37 -5.59 -37.29
C GLY A 15 -14.34 -6.61 -36.68
N VAL A 16 -14.63 -6.54 -35.38
CA VAL A 16 -15.56 -7.45 -34.71
C VAL A 16 -17.00 -7.06 -35.04
N ASN A 17 -17.79 -8.03 -35.51
CA ASN A 17 -19.19 -7.81 -35.89
C ASN A 17 -20.07 -7.41 -34.69
N ALA A 18 -21.26 -6.86 -34.94
CA ALA A 18 -22.13 -6.31 -33.90
C ALA A 18 -22.63 -7.36 -32.88
N GLU A 19 -22.91 -8.57 -33.32
CA GLU A 19 -23.37 -9.67 -32.46
C GLU A 19 -22.29 -10.08 -31.47
N THR A 20 -21.08 -10.34 -31.97
CA THR A 20 -19.91 -10.70 -31.16
C THR A 20 -19.52 -9.56 -30.21
N ARG A 21 -19.63 -8.30 -30.62
CA ARG A 21 -19.40 -7.14 -29.73
C ARG A 21 -20.38 -7.08 -28.57
N THR A 22 -21.65 -7.37 -28.84
CA THR A 22 -22.71 -7.41 -27.83
C THR A 22 -22.45 -8.55 -26.85
N GLN A 23 -22.15 -9.75 -27.38
CA GLN A 23 -21.79 -10.91 -26.57
C GLN A 23 -20.58 -10.64 -25.67
N ALA A 24 -19.49 -10.11 -26.23
CA ALA A 24 -18.29 -9.76 -25.50
C ALA A 24 -18.57 -8.76 -24.37
N SER A 25 -19.36 -7.71 -24.66
CA SER A 25 -19.69 -6.67 -23.67
C SER A 25 -20.54 -7.20 -22.53
N THR A 26 -21.55 -8.02 -22.84
CA THR A 26 -22.45 -8.62 -21.84
C THR A 26 -21.71 -9.61 -20.94
N SER A 27 -20.94 -10.54 -21.51
CA SER A 27 -20.20 -11.52 -20.71
C SER A 27 -19.11 -10.87 -19.88
N LEU A 28 -18.41 -9.86 -20.42
CA LEU A 28 -17.40 -9.14 -19.66
C LEU A 28 -18.00 -8.42 -18.45
N ALA A 29 -19.20 -7.85 -18.58
CA ALA A 29 -19.90 -7.12 -17.52
C ALA A 29 -20.17 -7.97 -16.26
N GLU A 30 -20.17 -9.32 -16.38
CA GLU A 30 -20.28 -10.23 -15.23
C GLU A 30 -19.13 -10.07 -14.22
N ARG A 31 -17.93 -9.73 -14.70
CA ARG A 31 -16.72 -9.65 -13.86
C ARG A 31 -15.98 -8.32 -13.96
N PHE A 32 -16.28 -7.51 -14.97
CA PHE A 32 -15.65 -6.22 -15.21
C PHE A 32 -16.60 -5.24 -15.88
N ASP A 33 -16.88 -4.10 -15.24
CA ASP A 33 -17.67 -3.01 -15.83
C ASP A 33 -16.86 -2.36 -16.97
N PRO A 34 -17.28 -2.50 -18.26
CA PRO A 34 -16.53 -1.97 -19.41
C PRO A 34 -16.36 -0.45 -19.39
N ARG A 35 -17.19 0.28 -18.62
CA ARG A 35 -17.06 1.74 -18.44
C ARG A 35 -15.88 2.12 -17.55
N ARG A 36 -15.23 1.15 -16.91
CA ARG A 36 -14.04 1.35 -16.06
C ARG A 36 -12.73 1.12 -16.80
N LEU A 37 -12.77 1.01 -18.12
CA LEU A 37 -11.60 1.07 -18.98
C LEU A 37 -10.86 2.39 -18.75
N ARG A 38 -9.52 2.32 -18.71
CA ARG A 38 -8.65 3.47 -18.51
C ARG A 38 -7.60 3.53 -19.62
N PRO A 39 -7.07 4.74 -19.91
CA PRO A 39 -5.83 4.85 -20.67
C PRO A 39 -4.75 3.94 -20.06
N GLY A 40 -4.01 3.21 -20.90
CA GLY A 40 -3.03 2.21 -20.48
C GLY A 40 -3.54 0.76 -20.45
N ASP A 41 -4.86 0.53 -20.38
CA ASP A 41 -5.40 -0.81 -20.55
C ASP A 41 -5.15 -1.32 -22.00
N ARG A 42 -4.91 -2.63 -22.15
CA ARG A 42 -4.71 -3.29 -23.45
C ARG A 42 -5.91 -4.18 -23.78
N LEU A 43 -6.42 -4.06 -25.01
CA LEU A 43 -7.48 -4.89 -25.55
C LEU A 43 -6.86 -5.83 -26.58
N THR A 44 -7.06 -7.13 -26.40
CA THR A 44 -6.63 -8.16 -27.33
C THR A 44 -7.85 -8.91 -27.84
N VAL A 45 -7.94 -9.09 -29.15
CA VAL A 45 -8.93 -9.97 -29.77
C VAL A 45 -8.16 -11.12 -30.41
N THR A 46 -8.50 -12.34 -30.02
CA THR A 46 -7.95 -13.55 -30.64
C THR A 46 -8.99 -14.09 -31.61
N SER A 47 -8.58 -14.32 -32.86
CA SER A 47 -9.43 -14.84 -33.91
C SER A 47 -8.86 -16.15 -34.46
N LEU A 48 -9.73 -17.01 -34.98
CA LEU A 48 -9.33 -18.15 -35.80
C LEU A 48 -8.73 -17.65 -37.12
N THR A 49 -8.05 -18.54 -37.84
CA THR A 49 -7.56 -18.28 -39.21
C THR A 49 -8.68 -17.90 -40.17
N THR A 50 -9.93 -18.28 -39.89
CA THR A 50 -11.12 -17.87 -40.63
C THR A 50 -11.54 -16.41 -40.38
N GLY A 51 -10.87 -15.70 -39.47
CA GLY A 51 -11.21 -14.33 -39.06
C GLY A 51 -12.28 -14.26 -37.96
N GLN A 52 -12.88 -15.39 -37.57
CA GLN A 52 -13.90 -15.43 -36.52
C GLN A 52 -13.25 -15.19 -35.13
N PRO A 53 -13.69 -14.16 -34.38
CA PRO A 53 -13.20 -13.91 -33.03
C PRO A 53 -13.62 -15.02 -32.07
N VAL A 54 -12.66 -15.55 -31.30
CA VAL A 54 -12.89 -16.61 -30.30
C VAL A 54 -12.64 -16.14 -28.87
N SER A 55 -11.87 -15.06 -28.69
CA SER A 55 -11.77 -14.44 -27.37
C SER A 55 -11.50 -12.94 -27.43
N VAL A 56 -11.95 -12.26 -26.38
CA VAL A 56 -11.64 -10.85 -26.11
C VAL A 56 -11.00 -10.79 -24.73
N ALA A 57 -9.83 -10.19 -24.62
CA ALA A 57 -9.13 -10.01 -23.36
C ALA A 57 -8.88 -8.52 -23.09
N ILE A 58 -9.18 -8.07 -21.87
CA ILE A 58 -8.77 -6.76 -21.37
C ILE A 58 -7.71 -6.98 -20.30
N GLU A 59 -6.51 -6.48 -20.56
CA GLU A 59 -5.44 -6.44 -19.58
C GLU A 59 -5.35 -5.06 -18.95
N ARG A 60 -5.38 -5.03 -17.61
CA ARG A 60 -5.22 -3.82 -16.81
C ARG A 60 -3.74 -3.49 -16.63
N GLU A 61 -3.45 -2.26 -16.21
CA GLU A 61 -2.09 -1.88 -15.77
C GLU A 61 -1.57 -2.77 -14.62
N SER A 62 -2.47 -3.23 -13.74
CA SER A 62 -2.17 -4.23 -12.70
C SER A 62 -1.77 -5.60 -13.24
N GLY A 63 -1.87 -5.83 -14.56
CA GLY A 63 -1.59 -7.09 -15.24
C GLY A 63 -2.72 -8.13 -15.13
N ILE A 64 -3.78 -7.85 -14.36
CA ILE A 64 -4.97 -8.70 -14.36
C ILE A 64 -5.62 -8.65 -15.74
N GLN A 65 -5.88 -9.84 -16.30
CA GLN A 65 -6.61 -9.98 -17.54
C GLN A 65 -8.04 -10.49 -17.29
N TYR A 66 -9.01 -9.84 -17.93
CA TYR A 66 -10.37 -10.32 -18.03
C TYR A 66 -10.55 -10.93 -19.40
N VAL A 67 -10.64 -12.26 -19.47
CA VAL A 67 -10.73 -13.00 -20.72
C VAL A 67 -12.15 -13.50 -20.91
N VAL A 68 -12.79 -13.05 -21.99
CA VAL A 68 -14.07 -13.55 -22.47
C VAL A 68 -13.79 -14.55 -23.58
N THR A 69 -14.23 -15.80 -23.39
CA THR A 69 -14.30 -16.79 -24.46
C THR A 69 -15.65 -16.62 -25.16
N LEU A 70 -15.62 -16.47 -26.49
CA LEU A 70 -16.79 -16.26 -27.34
C LEU A 70 -17.26 -17.60 -27.95
N GLY A 71 -18.54 -17.70 -28.31
CA GLY A 71 -19.13 -18.91 -28.87
C GLY A 71 -20.57 -19.15 -28.40
N GLU A 72 -21.06 -20.38 -28.47
CA GLU A 72 -22.43 -20.72 -28.07
C GLU A 72 -22.71 -20.48 -26.58
N ARG A 73 -21.69 -20.75 -25.74
CA ARG A 73 -21.74 -20.52 -24.29
C ARG A 73 -20.58 -19.61 -23.89
N PRO A 74 -20.73 -18.29 -24.05
CA PRO A 74 -19.67 -17.37 -23.70
C PRO A 74 -19.40 -17.44 -22.20
N SER A 75 -18.14 -17.26 -21.82
CA SER A 75 -17.73 -17.29 -20.43
C SER A 75 -16.61 -16.30 -20.16
N THR A 76 -16.60 -15.74 -18.97
CA THR A 76 -15.59 -14.77 -18.55
C THR A 76 -14.74 -15.35 -17.44
N ARG A 77 -13.42 -15.24 -17.53
CA ARG A 77 -12.50 -15.62 -16.44
C ARG A 77 -11.53 -14.49 -16.14
N ILE A 78 -11.10 -14.43 -14.87
CA ILE A 78 -10.04 -13.52 -14.43
C ILE A 78 -8.74 -14.31 -14.44
N VAL A 79 -7.75 -13.81 -15.15
CA VAL A 79 -6.40 -14.36 -15.18
C VAL A 79 -5.52 -13.38 -14.40
N PRO A 80 -5.02 -13.77 -13.21
CA PRO A 80 -4.05 -12.94 -12.52
C PRO A 80 -2.77 -12.84 -13.36
N PRO A 81 -2.04 -11.72 -13.27
CA PRO A 81 -0.76 -11.60 -13.97
C PRO A 81 0.22 -12.67 -13.49
N ARG A 82 1.06 -13.15 -14.41
CA ARG A 82 2.30 -13.82 -14.02
C ARG A 82 3.29 -12.73 -13.62
N LEU A 83 3.39 -12.51 -12.32
CA LEU A 83 4.34 -11.57 -11.75
C LEU A 83 5.53 -12.35 -11.23
N ASP A 84 6.71 -11.82 -11.50
CA ASP A 84 7.94 -12.23 -10.88
C ASP A 84 8.32 -11.17 -9.83
N THR A 85 8.35 -11.56 -8.57
CA THR A 85 8.71 -10.67 -7.48
C THR A 85 10.23 -10.61 -7.37
N ARG A 86 10.80 -9.45 -7.70
CA ARG A 86 12.23 -9.19 -7.58
C ARG A 86 12.53 -8.56 -6.24
N THR A 87 13.40 -9.21 -5.45
CA THR A 87 14.00 -8.62 -4.26
C THR A 87 15.24 -7.83 -4.67
N LEU A 88 15.27 -6.55 -4.30
CA LEU A 88 16.32 -5.60 -4.59
C LEU A 88 16.89 -5.05 -3.28
N GLY A 89 18.21 -4.89 -3.22
CA GLY A 89 18.90 -4.36 -2.05
C GLY A 89 19.95 -3.34 -2.45
N ARG A 90 20.07 -2.27 -1.65
CA ARG A 90 21.09 -1.23 -1.82
C ARG A 90 21.58 -0.73 -0.47
N GLU A 91 22.84 -0.30 -0.48
CA GLU A 91 23.43 0.52 0.56
C GLU A 91 23.71 1.89 -0.05
N VAL A 92 23.38 2.94 0.69
CA VAL A 92 23.50 4.33 0.25
C VAL A 92 24.03 5.16 1.39
N ASP A 93 25.04 5.97 1.12
CA ASP A 93 25.51 6.98 2.08
C ASP A 93 24.59 8.22 1.98
N ILE A 94 24.08 8.69 3.12
CA ILE A 94 23.25 9.88 3.15
C ILE A 94 24.15 11.08 3.34
N GLU A 95 24.29 11.95 2.33
CA GLU A 95 25.14 13.15 2.43
C GLU A 95 24.37 14.42 2.84
N THR A 96 23.13 14.57 2.35
CA THR A 96 22.35 15.82 2.52
C THR A 96 20.94 15.57 2.99
N SER A 97 20.26 14.61 2.38
CA SER A 97 18.92 14.18 2.77
C SER A 97 18.67 12.78 2.25
N LEU A 98 17.77 12.07 2.94
CA LEU A 98 17.32 10.75 2.54
C LEU A 98 16.75 10.77 1.12
N TYR A 99 15.92 11.77 0.78
CA TYR A 99 15.37 11.90 -0.57
C TYR A 99 16.47 12.01 -1.65
N ALA A 100 17.46 12.89 -1.45
CA ALA A 100 18.53 13.10 -2.41
C ALA A 100 19.39 11.84 -2.59
N ALA A 101 19.71 11.15 -1.50
CA ALA A 101 20.47 9.90 -1.50
C ALA A 101 19.75 8.81 -2.33
N LEU A 102 18.45 8.62 -2.10
CA LEU A 102 17.67 7.63 -2.87
C LEU A 102 17.54 8.01 -4.35
N ALA A 103 17.36 9.29 -4.64
CA ALA A 103 17.23 9.79 -6.01
C ALA A 103 18.50 9.56 -6.83
N ALA A 104 19.68 9.82 -6.23
CA ALA A 104 20.98 9.63 -6.87
C ALA A 104 21.23 8.16 -7.27
N GLU A 105 20.78 7.21 -6.45
CA GLU A 105 20.96 5.76 -6.68
C GLU A 105 19.81 5.11 -7.47
N GLY A 106 18.85 5.90 -7.96
CA GLY A 106 17.68 5.38 -8.68
C GLY A 106 16.76 4.51 -7.83
N ILE A 107 16.85 4.62 -6.51
CA ILE A 107 15.98 3.92 -5.55
C ILE A 107 14.63 4.66 -5.51
N PRO A 108 13.49 3.95 -5.34
CA PRO A 108 12.19 4.61 -5.21
C PRO A 108 12.17 5.66 -4.11
N THR A 109 12.19 6.94 -4.49
CA THR A 109 12.29 8.11 -3.58
C THR A 109 11.16 8.21 -2.57
N ARG A 110 10.03 7.55 -2.83
CA ARG A 110 8.93 7.43 -1.85
C ARG A 110 9.34 6.77 -0.54
N PHE A 111 10.37 5.91 -0.54
CA PHE A 111 10.87 5.31 0.70
C PHE A 111 11.40 6.37 1.66
N ALA A 112 11.90 7.52 1.17
CA ALA A 112 12.32 8.60 2.05
C ALA A 112 11.16 9.09 2.92
N MET A 113 9.99 9.30 2.31
CA MET A 113 8.80 9.74 3.03
C MET A 113 8.25 8.64 3.96
N ASP A 114 8.23 7.39 3.51
CA ASP A 114 7.79 6.26 4.36
C ASP A 114 8.64 6.18 5.63
N LEU A 115 9.97 6.35 5.48
CA LEU A 115 10.92 6.32 6.58
C LEU A 115 10.84 7.56 7.48
N GLU A 116 10.64 8.76 6.94
CA GLU A 116 10.43 9.98 7.75
C GLU A 116 9.23 9.85 8.69
N VAL A 117 8.15 9.21 8.23
CA VAL A 117 6.93 8.97 9.04
C VAL A 117 7.18 7.94 10.12
N LEU A 118 7.90 6.87 9.76
CA LEU A 118 8.20 5.77 10.66
C LEU A 118 9.19 6.16 11.76
N LEU A 119 10.21 6.93 11.38
CA LEU A 119 11.23 7.48 12.26
C LEU A 119 10.74 8.72 13.02
N GLY A 120 9.70 9.39 12.51
CA GLY A 120 9.00 10.45 13.23
C GLY A 120 8.50 9.92 14.58
N GLY A 121 9.02 10.49 15.66
CA GLY A 121 8.79 10.04 17.04
C GLY A 121 10.02 9.38 17.70
N LEU A 122 10.95 8.85 16.90
CA LEU A 122 12.20 8.21 17.38
C LEU A 122 13.42 9.12 17.22
N MET A 123 13.42 9.92 16.15
CA MET A 123 14.45 10.91 15.81
C MET A 123 13.79 12.10 15.13
N ASP A 124 14.34 13.30 15.29
CA ASP A 124 14.00 14.46 14.46
C ASP A 124 14.77 14.30 13.15
N THR A 125 14.25 13.49 12.22
CA THR A 125 14.95 13.07 10.99
C THR A 125 15.54 14.21 10.16
N ALA A 126 14.98 15.41 10.24
CA ALA A 126 15.52 16.60 9.56
C ALA A 126 16.70 17.26 10.31
N ARG A 127 16.89 16.99 11.60
CA ARG A 127 18.02 17.44 12.42
C ARG A 127 19.06 16.37 12.69
N ASP A 128 18.63 15.12 12.81
CA ASP A 128 19.46 14.02 13.32
C ASP A 128 20.14 13.22 12.21
N ILE A 129 19.66 13.28 10.96
CA ILE A 129 20.38 12.74 9.80
C ILE A 129 21.30 13.85 9.27
N SER A 130 22.56 13.79 9.68
CA SER A 130 23.53 14.88 9.57
C SER A 130 24.39 14.81 8.31
N GLY A 131 24.32 13.72 7.54
CA GLY A 131 25.04 13.59 6.28
C GLY A 131 26.23 12.61 6.32
N ALA A 132 26.28 11.71 7.31
CA ALA A 132 27.35 10.71 7.44
C ALA A 132 26.83 9.28 7.74
N GLU A 133 25.52 9.11 7.74
CA GLU A 133 24.86 7.85 8.08
C GLU A 133 24.72 6.96 6.86
N ARG A 134 24.92 5.66 7.08
CA ARG A 134 24.81 4.65 6.03
C ARG A 134 23.46 3.97 6.11
N LEU A 135 22.71 4.04 5.02
CA LEU A 135 21.40 3.47 4.87
C LEU A 135 21.44 2.18 4.06
N GLN A 136 20.87 1.12 4.63
CA GLN A 136 20.66 -0.14 3.96
C GLN A 136 19.17 -0.33 3.71
N LEU A 137 18.78 -0.62 2.46
CA LEU A 137 17.39 -0.87 2.09
C LEU A 137 17.25 -2.20 1.38
N LEU A 138 16.16 -2.91 1.71
CA LEU A 138 15.70 -4.09 0.98
C LEU A 138 14.25 -3.90 0.61
N TRP A 139 13.93 -4.03 -0.68
CA TRP A 139 12.56 -3.91 -1.15
C TRP A 139 12.21 -4.96 -2.18
N GLU A 140 10.92 -5.11 -2.42
CA GLU A 140 10.37 -5.99 -3.44
C GLU A 140 9.63 -5.20 -4.51
N GLU A 141 9.75 -5.68 -5.75
CA GLU A 141 9.01 -5.17 -6.90
C GLU A 141 8.39 -6.34 -7.64
N ASP A 142 7.08 -6.28 -7.85
CA ASP A 142 6.45 -7.21 -8.76
C ASP A 142 6.67 -6.73 -10.19
N ARG A 143 7.21 -7.60 -11.05
CA ARG A 143 7.52 -7.28 -12.43
C ARG A 143 6.89 -8.29 -13.37
N ARG A 144 6.54 -7.83 -14.58
CA ARG A 144 6.11 -8.70 -15.68
C ARG A 144 7.32 -9.39 -16.31
N GLU A 145 7.05 -10.35 -17.19
CA GLU A 145 8.06 -11.04 -17.99
C GLU A 145 8.89 -10.07 -18.85
N ASP A 146 8.29 -8.97 -19.31
CA ASP A 146 8.99 -7.89 -20.04
C ASP A 146 9.82 -6.95 -19.15
N GLY A 147 9.87 -7.20 -17.84
CA GLY A 147 10.62 -6.40 -16.86
C GLY A 147 9.88 -5.17 -16.33
N THR A 148 8.69 -4.85 -16.83
CA THR A 148 7.88 -3.71 -16.38
C THR A 148 7.39 -3.92 -14.95
N ARG A 149 7.60 -2.93 -14.07
CA ARG A 149 7.09 -2.97 -12.68
C ARG A 149 5.58 -2.80 -12.66
N VAL A 150 4.92 -3.64 -11.86
CA VAL A 150 3.48 -3.62 -11.62
C VAL A 150 3.22 -3.23 -10.18
N GLY A 151 2.46 -2.15 -10.01
CA GLY A 151 2.16 -1.62 -8.68
C GLY A 151 3.35 -0.91 -8.02
N PRO A 152 3.14 -0.46 -6.76
CA PRO A 152 4.19 0.18 -5.99
C PRO A 152 5.22 -0.86 -5.53
N PRO A 153 6.50 -0.48 -5.38
CA PRO A 153 7.46 -1.31 -4.66
C PRO A 153 6.99 -1.58 -3.21
N ARG A 154 7.70 -2.43 -2.46
CA ARG A 154 7.41 -2.66 -1.03
C ARG A 154 8.69 -2.70 -0.23
N LEU A 155 8.87 -1.77 0.70
CA LEU A 155 10.02 -1.81 1.60
C LEU A 155 9.86 -3.00 2.54
N THR A 156 10.92 -3.79 2.70
CA THR A 156 10.92 -5.01 3.54
C THR A 156 11.94 -4.96 4.67
N TYR A 157 12.97 -4.14 4.52
CA TYR A 157 13.96 -3.85 5.55
C TYR A 157 14.56 -2.47 5.34
N MET A 158 14.84 -1.78 6.45
CA MET A 158 15.72 -0.63 6.52
C MET A 158 16.72 -0.85 7.66
N GLY A 159 17.98 -0.50 7.41
CA GLY A 159 19.00 -0.35 8.44
C GLY A 159 19.62 1.03 8.32
N LEU A 160 19.78 1.72 9.45
CA LEU A 160 20.48 2.99 9.54
C LEU A 160 21.59 2.82 10.59
N ALA A 161 22.82 3.07 10.16
CA ALA A 161 23.95 3.11 11.07
C ALA A 161 24.39 4.56 11.30
N ASP A 162 24.29 4.97 12.55
CA ASP A 162 24.94 6.14 13.12
C ASP A 162 26.09 5.64 14.03
N PRO A 163 27.23 6.34 14.13
CA PRO A 163 28.23 6.14 15.19
C PRO A 163 27.68 5.82 16.59
N SER A 164 26.51 6.33 16.98
CA SER A 164 25.97 6.16 18.33
C SER A 164 25.09 4.91 18.54
N ALA A 165 24.40 4.45 17.50
CA ALA A 165 23.48 3.32 17.55
C ALA A 165 23.11 2.83 16.15
N ARG A 166 22.75 1.56 16.06
CA ARG A 166 22.14 0.99 14.86
C ARG A 166 20.64 0.89 15.01
N LEU A 167 19.91 1.53 14.10
CA LEU A 167 18.47 1.39 13.98
C LEU A 167 18.12 0.47 12.82
N GLU A 168 17.16 -0.42 13.03
CA GLU A 168 16.68 -1.31 11.98
C GLU A 168 15.17 -1.43 12.02
N MET A 169 14.57 -1.45 10.85
CA MET A 169 13.13 -1.64 10.68
C MET A 169 12.89 -2.84 9.78
N VAL A 170 12.04 -3.76 10.25
CA VAL A 170 11.69 -4.96 9.51
C VAL A 170 10.19 -4.95 9.26
N TRP A 171 9.82 -5.00 7.98
CA TRP A 171 8.43 -5.22 7.62
C TRP A 171 8.18 -6.72 7.54
N PRO A 172 7.02 -7.19 8.02
CA PRO A 172 6.65 -8.59 7.88
C PRO A 172 6.46 -8.95 6.41
N LYS A 173 6.74 -10.21 6.07
CA LYS A 173 6.75 -10.70 4.68
C LYS A 173 5.38 -10.58 4.01
N ASP A 174 4.32 -10.87 4.75
CA ASP A 174 2.95 -10.72 4.27
C ASP A 174 2.48 -9.26 4.27
N GLN A 175 3.31 -8.36 4.81
CA GLN A 175 3.08 -6.93 4.96
C GLN A 175 1.92 -6.65 5.97
N ARG A 176 1.21 -7.66 6.49
CA ARG A 176 -0.01 -7.48 7.31
C ARG A 176 0.24 -7.26 8.80
N ALA A 177 1.39 -7.67 9.31
CA ALA A 177 1.74 -7.51 10.72
C ALA A 177 2.42 -6.16 11.02
N ALA A 178 2.81 -5.93 12.27
CA ALA A 178 3.50 -4.70 12.68
C ALA A 178 4.90 -4.60 12.06
N VAL A 179 5.28 -3.40 11.65
CA VAL A 179 6.67 -3.04 11.36
C VAL A 179 7.42 -3.08 12.68
N MET A 180 8.50 -3.84 12.73
CA MET A 180 9.32 -4.03 13.93
C MET A 180 10.50 -3.07 13.89
N LEU A 181 10.71 -2.33 14.97
CA LEU A 181 11.85 -1.45 15.15
C LEU A 181 12.82 -2.07 16.15
N PHE A 182 14.08 -2.12 15.75
CA PHE A 182 15.19 -2.60 16.56
C PHE A 182 16.21 -1.47 16.75
N LYS A 183 16.77 -1.42 17.96
CA LYS A 183 17.96 -0.64 18.29
C LYS A 183 19.03 -1.62 18.76
N ASP A 184 20.18 -1.62 18.08
CA ASP A 184 21.33 -2.49 18.38
C ASP A 184 20.94 -3.98 18.45
N GLY A 185 20.05 -4.41 17.55
CA GLY A 185 19.54 -5.78 17.47
C GLY A 185 18.49 -6.15 18.53
N SER A 186 18.14 -5.24 19.44
CA SER A 186 17.06 -5.42 20.42
C SER A 186 15.79 -4.76 19.93
N LEU A 187 14.66 -5.47 20.00
CA LEU A 187 13.36 -4.88 19.66
C LEU A 187 13.02 -3.78 20.67
N VAL A 188 12.70 -2.60 20.16
CA VAL A 188 12.32 -1.44 20.98
C VAL A 188 10.85 -1.04 20.77
N GLU A 189 10.30 -1.25 19.58
CA GLU A 189 8.92 -0.86 19.27
C GLU A 189 8.35 -1.70 18.11
N THR A 190 7.02 -1.78 18.03
CA THR A 190 6.32 -2.29 16.85
C THR A 190 5.22 -1.33 16.43
N LYS A 191 5.19 -0.93 15.16
CA LYS A 191 4.18 0.00 14.62
C LYS A 191 3.29 -0.68 13.58
N ARG A 192 1.96 -0.55 13.70
CA ARG A 192 0.99 -1.10 12.72
C ARG A 192 0.42 0.01 11.84
N PHE A 193 0.49 -0.18 10.52
CA PHE A 193 -0.04 0.79 9.55
C PHE A 193 -1.35 0.26 8.94
N PRO A 194 -2.38 1.11 8.84
CA PRO A 194 -3.65 0.70 8.25
C PRO A 194 -3.56 0.51 6.73
N VAL A 195 -2.55 1.11 6.08
CA VAL A 195 -2.26 0.95 4.65
C VAL A 195 -0.75 0.94 4.46
N LEU A 196 -0.25 -0.11 3.83
CA LEU A 196 1.19 -0.36 3.72
C LEU A 196 1.74 0.28 2.45
N GLY A 197 2.92 0.89 2.58
CA GLY A 197 3.52 1.67 1.49
C GLY A 197 2.68 2.87 1.07
N ALA A 198 1.75 3.31 1.94
CA ALA A 198 1.01 4.55 1.76
C ALA A 198 1.86 5.74 2.22
N ARG A 199 1.81 6.81 1.43
CA ARG A 199 2.52 8.05 1.70
C ARG A 199 1.73 8.90 2.67
N LEU A 200 2.30 9.31 3.80
CA LEU A 200 1.68 10.33 4.64
C LEU A 200 1.64 11.66 3.87
N THR A 201 0.44 12.18 3.64
CA THR A 201 0.22 13.46 2.95
C THR A 201 -0.20 14.57 3.88
N SER A 202 -0.72 14.22 5.05
CA SER A 202 -1.09 15.16 6.11
C SER A 202 -0.95 14.47 7.46
N ALA A 203 -0.11 15.02 8.34
CA ALA A 203 0.06 14.55 9.71
C ALA A 203 -1.10 14.99 10.62
N PHE A 204 -1.15 14.41 11.81
CA PHE A 204 -2.09 14.80 12.87
C PHE A 204 -1.77 16.19 13.43
N GLY A 205 -2.80 16.92 13.89
CA GLY A 205 -2.64 18.17 14.62
C GLY A 205 -2.81 19.44 13.79
N ASN A 206 -2.28 20.55 14.32
CA ASN A 206 -2.50 21.90 13.78
C ASN A 206 -1.58 22.18 12.59
N ARG A 207 -2.17 22.43 11.41
CA ARG A 207 -1.42 22.88 10.22
C ARG A 207 -1.65 24.35 9.91
N ARG A 208 -0.57 25.10 9.65
CA ARG A 208 -0.65 26.41 8.98
C ARG A 208 -0.86 26.18 7.49
N HIS A 209 -1.93 26.76 6.93
CA HIS A 209 -2.16 26.75 5.48
C HIS A 209 -1.07 27.60 4.80
N PRO A 210 -0.25 27.05 3.88
CA PRO A 210 0.94 27.73 3.34
C PRO A 210 0.66 28.90 2.39
N VAL A 211 -0.61 29.27 2.19
CA VAL A 211 -1.03 30.26 1.17
C VAL A 211 -2.04 31.26 1.72
N TYR A 212 -3.00 30.83 2.55
CA TYR A 212 -4.09 31.71 2.99
C TYR A 212 -4.03 32.13 4.46
N GLY A 213 -3.06 31.66 5.24
CA GLY A 213 -2.96 31.98 6.67
C GLY A 213 -4.15 31.41 7.46
N GLY A 214 -3.92 30.33 8.20
CA GLY A 214 -4.93 29.76 9.08
C GLY A 214 -4.47 28.43 9.65
N VAL A 215 -4.80 28.19 10.91
CA VAL A 215 -4.57 26.90 11.58
C VAL A 215 -5.81 26.05 11.37
N ARG A 216 -5.69 24.99 10.56
CA ARG A 216 -6.73 23.94 10.50
C ARG A 216 -6.22 22.76 11.30
N ARG A 217 -7.00 22.31 12.28
CA ARG A 217 -6.71 21.06 12.98
C ARG A 217 -7.07 19.88 12.10
N HIS A 218 -6.18 18.91 12.03
CA HIS A 218 -6.38 17.65 11.36
C HIS A 218 -6.53 16.57 12.44
N ASP A 219 -7.71 15.98 12.55
CA ASP A 219 -8.09 15.06 13.63
C ASP A 219 -7.60 13.60 13.39
N GLY A 220 -6.80 13.40 12.34
CA GLY A 220 -6.22 12.11 11.97
C GLY A 220 -4.97 12.28 11.10
N VAL A 221 -4.64 11.25 10.34
CA VAL A 221 -3.57 11.25 9.33
C VAL A 221 -4.11 10.88 7.97
N ASP A 222 -3.59 11.51 6.92
CA ASP A 222 -3.95 11.19 5.54
C ASP A 222 -2.85 10.37 4.90
N LEU A 223 -3.18 9.15 4.51
CA LEU A 223 -2.28 8.17 3.91
C LEU A 223 -2.68 7.98 2.44
N ALA A 224 -1.95 8.61 1.51
CA ALA A 224 -2.17 8.45 0.09
C ALA A 224 -1.64 7.11 -0.40
N ALA A 225 -2.50 6.35 -1.07
CA ALA A 225 -2.16 5.13 -1.74
C ALA A 225 -3.04 4.97 -3.00
N PRO A 226 -2.64 4.15 -3.98
CA PRO A 226 -3.49 3.86 -5.13
C PRO A 226 -4.90 3.44 -4.71
N ARG A 227 -5.91 3.87 -5.48
CA ARG A 227 -7.29 3.41 -5.26
C ARG A 227 -7.33 1.88 -5.36
N GLY A 228 -7.94 1.23 -4.38
CA GLY A 228 -8.02 -0.21 -4.31
C GLY A 228 -6.94 -0.86 -3.43
N THR A 229 -5.97 -0.11 -2.92
CA THR A 229 -5.01 -0.65 -1.94
C THR A 229 -5.76 -1.09 -0.69
N THR A 230 -5.42 -2.29 -0.18
CA THR A 230 -6.02 -2.87 1.02
C THR A 230 -5.87 -1.95 2.24
N VAL A 231 -6.97 -1.76 2.98
CA VAL A 231 -7.02 -1.09 4.29
C VAL A 231 -7.26 -2.16 5.35
N MET A 232 -6.41 -2.17 6.37
CA MET A 232 -6.43 -3.17 7.44
C MET A 232 -6.67 -2.55 8.81
N ALA A 233 -7.23 -3.34 9.72
CA ALA A 233 -7.35 -2.96 11.12
C ALA A 233 -5.97 -2.88 11.79
N THR A 234 -5.72 -1.79 12.52
CA THR A 234 -4.45 -1.61 13.25
C THR A 234 -4.42 -2.32 14.59
N ALA A 235 -5.57 -2.76 15.11
CA ALA A 235 -5.71 -3.39 16.42
C ALA A 235 -6.96 -4.28 16.47
N PRO A 236 -6.99 -5.28 17.37
CA PRO A 236 -8.18 -6.10 17.58
C PRO A 236 -9.32 -5.27 18.17
N GLY A 237 -10.55 -5.65 17.88
CA GLY A 237 -11.74 -4.95 18.36
C GLY A 237 -13.02 -5.48 17.76
N ARG A 238 -14.07 -4.66 17.80
CA ARG A 238 -15.35 -4.94 17.14
C ARG A 238 -15.76 -3.81 16.22
N VAL A 239 -16.33 -4.17 15.07
CA VAL A 239 -16.85 -3.16 14.15
C VAL A 239 -18.03 -2.44 14.80
N SER A 240 -17.90 -1.14 15.06
CA SER A 240 -18.96 -0.31 15.63
C SER A 240 -19.75 0.44 14.55
N PHE A 241 -19.16 0.63 13.36
CA PHE A 241 -19.84 1.26 12.23
C PHE A 241 -19.31 0.79 10.87
N VAL A 242 -20.20 0.55 9.91
CA VAL A 242 -19.89 0.37 8.48
C VAL A 242 -20.92 1.14 7.67
N GLY A 243 -20.50 2.13 6.89
CA GLY A 243 -21.46 2.93 6.12
C GLY A 243 -20.89 4.20 5.55
N ARG A 244 -21.76 5.19 5.29
CA ARG A 244 -21.35 6.51 4.80
C ARG A 244 -21.56 7.59 5.85
N ARG A 245 -20.60 8.51 5.99
CA ARG A 245 -20.72 9.69 6.87
C ARG A 245 -20.20 10.95 6.18
N GLY A 246 -21.11 11.76 5.64
CA GLY A 246 -20.83 13.11 5.15
C GLY A 246 -19.49 13.24 4.38
N GLY A 247 -18.65 14.17 4.84
CA GLY A 247 -17.32 14.44 4.29
C GLY A 247 -16.35 13.26 4.34
N TYR A 248 -16.48 12.34 5.30
CA TYR A 248 -15.63 11.14 5.38
C TYR A 248 -15.94 10.10 4.29
N GLY A 249 -17.07 10.22 3.59
CA GLY A 249 -17.44 9.27 2.55
C GLY A 249 -17.78 7.91 3.15
N ARG A 250 -17.21 6.82 2.62
CA ARG A 250 -17.36 5.47 3.19
C ARG A 250 -16.41 5.28 4.35
N VAL A 251 -16.95 4.78 5.46
CA VAL A 251 -16.26 4.69 6.75
C VAL A 251 -16.47 3.31 7.35
N VAL A 252 -15.40 2.78 7.94
CA VAL A 252 -15.44 1.71 8.92
C VAL A 252 -14.93 2.27 10.25
N GLU A 253 -15.60 1.97 11.35
CA GLU A 253 -15.12 2.24 12.71
C GLU A 253 -14.96 0.92 13.45
N VAL A 254 -13.84 0.78 14.15
CA VAL A 254 -13.56 -0.36 15.03
C VAL A 254 -13.41 0.18 16.43
N GLU A 255 -14.26 -0.29 17.34
CA GLU A 255 -14.16 -0.04 18.77
C GLU A 255 -13.20 -1.07 19.39
N HIS A 256 -12.27 -0.56 20.18
CA HIS A 256 -11.24 -1.29 20.89
C HIS A 256 -11.52 -1.26 22.39
N GLU A 257 -10.63 -1.84 23.18
CA GLU A 257 -10.71 -1.75 24.64
C GLU A 257 -10.58 -0.31 25.15
N MET A 258 -10.98 -0.12 26.42
CA MET A 258 -10.86 1.16 27.14
C MET A 258 -11.55 2.36 26.47
N GLY A 259 -12.60 2.12 25.67
CA GLY A 259 -13.36 3.19 25.01
C GLY A 259 -12.59 3.89 23.89
N THR A 260 -11.66 3.17 23.26
CA THR A 260 -10.86 3.67 22.14
C THR A 260 -11.49 3.26 20.81
N LEU A 261 -11.40 4.10 19.79
CA LEU A 261 -11.97 3.84 18.47
C LEU A 261 -10.96 4.18 17.38
N SER A 262 -10.81 3.31 16.39
CA SER A 262 -10.11 3.64 15.15
C SER A 262 -11.12 3.83 14.01
N ARG A 263 -10.87 4.84 13.18
CA ARG A 263 -11.76 5.23 12.07
C ARG A 263 -11.00 5.20 10.75
N TYR A 264 -11.58 4.53 9.76
CA TYR A 264 -11.01 4.32 8.43
C TYR A 264 -11.96 4.89 7.38
N THR A 265 -11.54 5.93 6.67
CA THR A 265 -12.46 6.74 5.84
C THR A 265 -12.07 6.79 4.37
N HIS A 266 -12.86 7.53 3.57
CA HIS A 266 -12.69 7.71 2.13
C HIS A 266 -12.69 6.42 1.29
N LEU A 267 -13.11 5.28 1.87
CA LEU A 267 -12.98 3.96 1.27
C LEU A 267 -13.66 3.83 -0.11
N SER A 268 -13.04 3.09 -1.03
CA SER A 268 -13.62 2.80 -2.34
C SER A 268 -14.61 1.64 -2.28
N ARG A 269 -14.37 0.67 -1.39
CA ARG A 269 -15.25 -0.45 -1.03
C ARG A 269 -14.98 -0.92 0.39
N PHE A 270 -15.96 -1.57 0.98
CA PHE A 270 -15.80 -2.34 2.23
C PHE A 270 -15.30 -3.75 1.89
N ALA A 271 -14.70 -4.42 2.88
CA ALA A 271 -14.42 -5.85 2.78
C ALA A 271 -15.73 -6.64 2.59
N SER A 272 -15.66 -7.74 1.86
CA SER A 272 -16.85 -8.57 1.58
C SER A 272 -17.35 -9.21 2.88
N GLY A 273 -18.64 -9.05 3.18
CA GLY A 273 -19.27 -9.62 4.38
C GLY A 273 -19.05 -8.83 5.67
N LEU A 274 -18.30 -7.72 5.64
CA LEU A 274 -18.05 -6.90 6.83
C LEU A 274 -19.33 -6.21 7.32
N SER A 275 -19.65 -6.40 8.59
CA SER A 275 -20.87 -5.92 9.23
C SER A 275 -20.63 -5.40 10.65
N VAL A 276 -21.58 -4.61 11.17
CA VAL A 276 -21.50 -4.09 12.55
C VAL A 276 -21.62 -5.25 13.54
N GLY A 277 -20.74 -5.28 14.54
CA GLY A 277 -20.64 -6.35 15.55
C GLY A 277 -19.57 -7.40 15.26
N ASP A 278 -19.05 -7.45 14.03
CA ASP A 278 -17.99 -8.38 13.64
C ASP A 278 -16.76 -8.22 14.54
N ALA A 279 -16.19 -9.35 14.98
CA ALA A 279 -14.91 -9.37 15.66
C ALA A 279 -13.79 -9.18 14.63
N ILE A 280 -12.85 -8.30 14.96
CA ILE A 280 -11.74 -7.90 14.11
C ILE A 280 -10.44 -8.21 14.86
N ASN A 281 -9.52 -8.86 14.18
CA ASN A 281 -8.13 -8.98 14.62
C ASN A 281 -7.28 -7.88 13.97
N ALA A 282 -6.14 -7.57 14.57
CA ALA A 282 -5.15 -6.73 13.91
C ALA A 282 -4.71 -7.37 12.58
N GLY A 283 -4.66 -6.57 11.52
CA GLY A 283 -4.33 -7.01 10.15
C GLY A 283 -5.52 -7.47 9.32
N ASP A 284 -6.72 -7.63 9.90
CA ASP A 284 -7.91 -8.00 9.14
C ASP A 284 -8.28 -6.91 8.13
N THR A 285 -8.72 -7.32 6.94
CA THR A 285 -9.09 -6.39 5.87
C THR A 285 -10.43 -5.74 6.17
N LEU A 286 -10.47 -4.40 6.22
CA LEU A 286 -11.69 -3.62 6.44
C LEU A 286 -12.27 -3.07 5.14
N GLY A 287 -11.43 -2.91 4.12
CA GLY A 287 -11.85 -2.40 2.82
C GLY A 287 -10.67 -1.97 1.98
N GLU A 288 -10.89 -0.98 1.13
CA GLU A 288 -9.86 -0.49 0.22
C GLU A 288 -9.84 1.03 0.10
N VAL A 289 -8.63 1.56 -0.07
CA VAL A 289 -8.37 2.98 -0.29
C VAL A 289 -9.22 3.50 -1.44
N GLY A 290 -9.78 4.69 -1.24
CA GLY A 290 -10.65 5.32 -2.22
C GLY A 290 -10.53 6.83 -2.19
N ALA A 291 -11.50 7.45 -2.84
CA ALA A 291 -11.66 8.89 -2.87
C ALA A 291 -13.13 9.25 -2.66
N SER A 292 -13.82 8.55 -1.74
CA SER A 292 -15.23 8.82 -1.46
C SER A 292 -15.38 9.93 -0.42
N GLY A 293 -16.44 10.74 -0.53
CA GLY A 293 -16.59 11.91 0.36
C GLY A 293 -15.79 13.11 -0.15
N LEU A 294 -15.36 13.97 0.77
CA LEU A 294 -14.62 15.19 0.47
C LEU A 294 -13.11 14.92 0.56
N THR A 295 -12.48 14.66 -0.58
CA THR A 295 -11.03 14.46 -0.68
C THR A 295 -10.53 14.90 -2.06
N THR A 296 -9.25 15.30 -2.14
CA THR A 296 -8.60 15.76 -3.38
C THR A 296 -8.09 14.60 -4.24
N GLY A 297 -8.02 13.38 -3.70
CA GLY A 297 -7.55 12.20 -4.43
C GLY A 297 -7.61 10.92 -3.60
N PRO A 298 -7.17 9.77 -4.16
CA PRO A 298 -7.15 8.52 -3.43
C PRO A 298 -6.26 8.58 -2.17
N ASN A 299 -6.88 8.44 -1.00
CA ASN A 299 -6.19 8.35 0.28
C ASN A 299 -7.07 7.59 1.31
N LEU A 300 -6.44 7.17 2.40
CA LEU A 300 -7.11 6.84 3.65
C LEU A 300 -6.91 8.00 4.61
N HIS A 301 -8.00 8.61 5.08
CA HIS A 301 -7.95 9.41 6.28
C HIS A 301 -8.24 8.49 7.48
N TYR A 302 -7.26 8.38 8.38
CA TYR A 302 -7.22 7.46 9.52
C TYR A 302 -7.18 8.23 10.82
N GLU A 303 -8.10 7.94 11.74
CA GLU A 303 -8.13 8.54 13.07
C GLU A 303 -8.04 7.46 14.15
N VAL A 304 -7.45 7.82 15.29
CA VAL A 304 -7.64 7.12 16.56
C VAL A 304 -8.24 8.10 17.55
N ARG A 305 -9.22 7.65 18.32
CA ARG A 305 -9.98 8.46 19.28
C ARG A 305 -10.08 7.76 20.62
N VAL A 306 -9.94 8.53 21.70
CA VAL A 306 -10.21 8.09 23.08
C VAL A 306 -11.47 8.82 23.53
N GLY A 307 -12.59 8.10 23.59
CA GLY A 307 -13.91 8.73 23.58
C GLY A 307 -14.07 9.64 22.35
N ASP A 308 -14.45 10.90 22.54
CA ASP A 308 -14.60 11.87 21.45
C ASP A 308 -13.30 12.60 21.06
N ARG A 309 -12.22 12.43 21.84
CA ARG A 309 -10.95 13.15 21.63
C ARG A 309 -10.09 12.42 20.59
N PRO A 310 -9.79 13.03 19.43
CA PRO A 310 -8.82 12.48 18.51
C PRO A 310 -7.39 12.60 19.08
N VAL A 311 -6.59 11.58 18.87
CA VAL A 311 -5.18 11.48 19.28
C VAL A 311 -4.31 11.19 18.07
N ASP A 312 -2.99 11.42 18.17
CA ASP A 312 -2.08 11.12 17.07
C ASP A 312 -2.13 9.61 16.76
N PRO A 313 -2.65 9.20 15.59
CA PRO A 313 -2.83 7.79 15.25
C PRO A 313 -1.52 7.02 15.08
N LEU A 314 -0.41 7.71 14.81
CA LEU A 314 0.90 7.10 14.56
C LEU A 314 1.79 7.07 15.82
N GLU A 315 1.36 7.72 16.89
CA GLU A 315 2.07 7.82 18.16
C GLU A 315 1.21 7.37 19.34
N GLU A 316 0.53 8.31 20.04
CA GLU A 316 -0.32 8.04 21.21
C GLU A 316 -1.36 6.95 20.89
N GLY A 317 -1.99 7.04 19.73
CA GLY A 317 -3.03 6.12 19.29
C GLY A 317 -2.58 4.67 19.18
N GLN A 318 -1.38 4.41 18.65
CA GLN A 318 -0.87 3.04 18.54
C GLN A 318 -0.67 2.38 19.90
N ARG A 319 -0.10 3.12 20.86
CA ARG A 319 0.14 2.62 22.22
C ARG A 319 -1.16 2.24 22.91
N ILE A 320 -2.22 3.01 22.68
CA ILE A 320 -3.53 2.80 23.30
C ILE A 320 -4.24 1.58 22.70
N ILE A 321 -4.21 1.43 21.37
CA ILE A 321 -5.00 0.38 20.70
C ILE A 321 -4.30 -0.99 20.65
N LEU A 322 -2.97 -1.05 20.77
CA LEU A 322 -2.24 -2.29 20.51
C LEU A 322 -2.27 -3.29 21.68
N GLY A 323 -2.42 -2.85 22.93
CA GLY A 323 -2.68 -3.67 24.13
C GLY A 323 -1.60 -4.70 24.53
N GLU A 324 -0.98 -5.38 23.57
CA GLU A 324 0.04 -6.41 23.75
C GLU A 324 1.16 -6.28 22.71
N SER A 325 2.41 -6.36 23.18
CA SER A 325 3.58 -6.57 22.34
C SER A 325 3.76 -8.07 22.11
N PRO A 326 3.90 -8.55 20.85
CA PRO A 326 4.16 -9.97 20.59
C PRO A 326 5.46 -10.49 21.23
N THR A 327 5.64 -11.81 21.25
CA THR A 327 6.69 -12.46 22.05
C THR A 327 8.11 -12.21 21.51
N PRO A 328 9.13 -12.00 22.38
CA PRO A 328 10.50 -11.62 21.98
C PRO A 328 11.23 -12.59 21.03
N GLN A 329 10.80 -13.86 20.95
CA GLN A 329 11.51 -14.91 20.23
C GLN A 329 11.27 -14.89 18.71
N ASP A 330 10.07 -14.50 18.27
CA ASP A 330 9.72 -14.42 16.84
C ASP A 330 10.47 -13.28 16.13
N TYR A 331 10.81 -12.23 16.88
CA TYR A 331 11.41 -11.01 16.36
C TYR A 331 12.89 -11.10 16.03
N ARG A 332 13.66 -11.88 16.80
CA ARG A 332 15.07 -12.13 16.49
C ARG A 332 15.22 -12.89 15.19
N SER A 333 14.35 -13.86 14.92
CA SER A 333 14.32 -14.60 13.66
C SER A 333 13.99 -13.68 12.49
N ALA A 334 12.99 -12.81 12.64
CA ALA A 334 12.63 -11.84 11.59
C ALA A 334 13.78 -10.89 11.23
N LEU A 335 14.48 -10.36 12.23
CA LEU A 335 15.65 -9.49 12.01
C LEU A 335 16.80 -10.24 11.32
N PHE A 336 17.09 -11.47 11.79
CA PHE A 336 18.12 -12.30 11.20
C PHE A 336 17.84 -12.64 9.73
N GLU A 337 16.60 -13.04 9.41
CA GLU A 337 16.18 -13.33 8.04
C GLU A 337 16.24 -12.08 7.15
N ALA A 338 15.81 -10.92 7.66
CA ALA A 338 15.87 -9.66 6.91
C ALA A 338 17.30 -9.28 6.54
N ARG A 339 18.25 -9.35 7.49
CA ARG A 339 19.68 -9.14 7.24
C ARG A 339 20.24 -10.15 6.25
N GLY A 340 19.85 -11.42 6.34
CA GLY A 340 20.26 -12.47 5.40
C GLY A 340 19.79 -12.19 3.97
N ARG A 341 18.54 -11.76 3.79
CA ARG A 341 18.00 -11.35 2.49
C ARG A 341 18.71 -10.12 1.94
N LEU A 342 18.99 -9.12 2.78
CA LEU A 342 19.75 -7.94 2.40
C LEU A 342 21.14 -8.31 1.87
N LYS A 343 21.88 -9.13 2.62
CA LYS A 343 23.22 -9.60 2.22
C LYS A 343 23.21 -10.31 0.86
N LYS A 344 22.20 -11.15 0.63
CA LYS A 344 21.99 -11.83 -0.66
C LYS A 344 21.69 -10.83 -1.79
N ALA A 345 20.91 -9.79 -1.52
CA ALA A 345 20.46 -8.82 -2.52
C ALA A 345 21.52 -7.80 -2.92
N ILE A 346 22.42 -7.42 -2.00
CA ILE A 346 23.52 -6.47 -2.27
C ILE A 346 24.75 -7.17 -2.88
N GLY A 347 24.87 -8.50 -2.70
CA GLY A 347 26.00 -9.29 -3.19
C GLY A 347 27.17 -9.32 -2.21
N THR A 348 27.79 -10.48 -2.03
CA THR A 348 28.79 -10.75 -0.98
C THR A 348 30.18 -10.11 -1.20
N SER A 349 30.31 -9.17 -2.13
CA SER A 349 31.61 -8.64 -2.56
C SER A 349 31.72 -7.16 -2.17
N GLY A 350 32.07 -6.91 -0.90
CA GLY A 350 32.58 -5.60 -0.46
C GLY A 350 32.08 -5.07 0.89
N LEU A 351 31.10 -5.69 1.54
CA LEU A 351 30.45 -5.08 2.70
C LEU A 351 30.46 -5.96 3.95
N VAL A 352 31.07 -5.40 5.01
CA VAL A 352 30.70 -5.70 6.39
C VAL A 352 29.24 -5.28 6.51
N ALA A 353 28.32 -6.24 6.42
CA ALA A 353 26.96 -6.02 6.92
C ALA A 353 27.13 -5.43 8.32
N LEU A 354 26.41 -4.36 8.66
CA LEU A 354 26.48 -3.71 9.97
C LEU A 354 26.50 -4.80 11.05
N ASP A 355 27.69 -5.12 11.57
CA ASP A 355 27.88 -6.26 12.46
C ASP A 355 27.63 -5.73 13.87
N ASN A 356 26.84 -6.48 14.65
CA ASN A 356 26.56 -6.14 16.04
C ASN A 356 27.89 -6.18 16.83
N ARG A 357 28.53 -5.04 17.05
CA ARG A 357 29.54 -4.89 18.10
C ARG A 357 28.98 -4.04 19.22
#